data_AF-A0A3A0ASV8-F1
#
_entry.id   AF-A0A3A0ASV8-F1
#
_cell.length_a   1.000
_cell.length_b   1.000
_cell.length_c   1.000
_cell.angle_alpha   90.00
_cell.angle_beta   90.00
_cell.angle_gamma   90.00
#
_symmetry.space_group_name_H-M   'P 1'
#
loop_
_entity.id
_entity.type
_entity.pdbx_description
1 polymer ?
#
loop_
_entity_poly.entity_id
_entity_poly.type
_entity_poly.pdbx_seq_one_letter_code
_entity_poly.pdbx_strand_id
1 'polypeptide(L)'
;MAIQISSAANPRVKETLALAKHAERARRRETVVEGEREVRRALAVGLIPHTAFVCPSLLSPTGLALAAQLRALDQARRTLLVEVPPELFAKLAYRGDSGGLLLVIPYLAATLDSLTPPEPAFIAVIEGVEKPGNLGA
;
A
#
# COMPACT_ATOMS: atom_id res chain seq x y z
N MET A 1 -16.00 3.60 10.20
CA MET A 1 -17.01 3.94 9.17
C MET A 1 -16.26 4.64 8.07
N ALA A 2 -16.24 4.08 6.85
CA ALA A 2 -15.40 4.58 5.77
C ALA A 2 -15.76 6.03 5.42
N ILE A 3 -14.74 6.87 5.24
CA ILE A 3 -14.92 8.25 4.79
C ILE A 3 -14.99 8.25 3.27
N GLN A 4 -15.95 8.98 2.70
CA GLN A 4 -16.04 9.18 1.25
C GLN A 4 -15.26 10.42 0.85
N ILE A 5 -14.33 10.30 -0.10
CA ILE A 5 -13.59 11.44 -0.64
C ILE A 5 -13.69 11.39 -2.17
N SER A 6 -14.19 12.48 -2.77
CA SER A 6 -14.29 12.62 -4.23
C SER A 6 -13.39 13.73 -4.79
N SER A 7 -12.81 14.58 -3.93
CA SER A 7 -12.00 15.72 -4.35
C SER A 7 -10.51 15.45 -4.26
N ALA A 8 -9.80 15.65 -5.37
CA ALA A 8 -8.34 15.64 -5.40
C ALA A 8 -7.69 16.77 -4.57
N ALA A 9 -8.47 17.81 -4.23
CA ALA A 9 -7.99 18.88 -3.36
C ALA A 9 -7.92 18.47 -1.88
N ASN A 10 -8.51 17.33 -1.50
CA ASN A 10 -8.51 16.85 -0.13
C ASN A 10 -7.07 16.64 0.37
N PRO A 11 -6.70 17.12 1.57
CA PRO A 11 -5.35 17.01 2.10
C PRO A 11 -4.79 15.59 2.06
N ARG A 12 -5.60 14.58 2.39
CA ARG A 12 -5.17 13.16 2.41
C ARG A 12 -4.78 12.64 1.04
N VAL A 13 -5.54 13.06 0.02
CA VAL A 13 -5.25 12.71 -1.37
C VAL A 13 -3.94 13.38 -1.78
N LYS A 14 -3.78 14.68 -1.52
CA LYS A 14 -2.54 15.42 -1.85
C LYS A 14 -1.32 14.81 -1.18
N GLU A 15 -1.44 14.48 0.11
CA GLU A 15 -0.40 13.81 0.87
C GLU A 15 -0.05 12.45 0.28
N THR A 16 -1.03 11.66 -0.16
CA THR A 16 -0.79 10.36 -0.78
C THR A 16 -0.11 10.51 -2.14
N LEU A 17 -0.56 11.45 -2.98
CA LEU A 17 0.07 11.76 -4.26
C LEU A 17 1.54 12.21 -4.11
N ALA A 18 1.85 12.94 -3.03
CA ALA A 18 3.21 13.37 -2.75
C ALA A 18 4.18 12.19 -2.55
N LEU A 19 3.69 11.03 -2.08
CA LEU A 19 4.49 9.81 -1.90
C LEU A 19 4.99 9.20 -3.21
N ALA A 20 4.58 9.71 -4.38
CA ALA A 20 5.23 9.36 -5.65
C ALA A 20 6.72 9.78 -5.65
N LYS A 21 7.09 10.82 -4.91
CA LYS A 21 8.47 11.31 -4.81
C LYS A 21 9.24 10.54 -3.73
N HIS A 22 10.43 10.05 -4.07
CA HIS A 22 11.30 9.34 -3.12
C HIS A 22 11.60 10.17 -1.86
N ALA A 23 11.91 11.46 -2.01
CA ALA A 23 12.19 12.35 -0.89
C ALA A 23 11.02 12.42 0.11
N GLU A 24 9.78 12.43 -0.37
CA GLU A 24 8.60 12.44 0.49
C GLU A 24 8.41 11.11 1.22
N ARG A 25 8.62 9.98 0.52
CA ARG A 25 8.57 8.65 1.16
C ARG A 25 9.62 8.52 2.25
N ALA A 26 10.86 8.95 1.97
CA ALA A 26 11.96 8.91 2.92
C ALA A 26 11.70 9.82 4.14
N ARG A 27 11.26 11.06 3.90
CA ARG A 27 10.94 12.05 4.95
C ARG A 27 9.84 11.56 5.88
N ARG A 28 8.79 10.95 5.31
CA ARG A 28 7.61 10.48 6.06
C ARG A 28 7.75 9.07 6.59
N ARG A 29 8.72 8.30 6.12
CA ARG A 29 8.87 6.86 6.39
C ARG A 29 7.61 6.08 6.00
N GLU A 30 7.00 6.45 4.88
CA GLU A 30 5.76 5.87 4.35
C GLU A 30 5.89 5.58 2.86
N THR A 31 5.24 4.52 2.37
CA THR A 31 5.14 4.21 0.95
C THR A 31 3.73 3.76 0.58
N VAL A 32 3.45 3.74 -0.72
CA VAL A 32 2.21 3.20 -1.27
C VAL A 32 2.37 1.75 -1.69
N VAL A 33 1.32 0.95 -1.49
CA VAL A 33 1.17 -0.40 -2.04
C VAL A 33 -0.15 -0.44 -2.78
N GLU A 34 -0.11 -0.73 -4.08
CA GLU A 34 -1.27 -0.78 -4.96
C GLU A 34 -1.38 -2.15 -5.63
N GLY A 35 -2.60 -2.55 -5.99
CA GLY A 35 -2.86 -3.85 -6.62
C GLY A 35 -3.36 -4.90 -5.63
N GLU A 36 -4.36 -5.68 -6.03
CA GLU A 36 -4.96 -6.72 -5.18
C GLU A 36 -3.93 -7.75 -4.69
N ARG A 37 -2.98 -8.13 -5.55
CA ARG A 37 -1.97 -9.14 -5.22
C ARG A 37 -1.02 -8.65 -4.13
N GLU A 38 -0.53 -7.43 -4.27
CA GLU A 38 0.40 -6.78 -3.34
C GLU A 38 -0.30 -6.44 -2.01
N VAL A 39 -1.52 -5.89 -2.07
CA VAL A 39 -2.38 -5.64 -0.90
C VAL A 39 -2.61 -6.92 -0.09
N ARG A 40 -2.97 -8.01 -0.77
CA ARG A 40 -3.17 -9.32 -0.13
C ARG A 40 -1.91 -9.78 0.59
N ARG A 41 -0.73 -9.65 -0.03
CA ARG A 41 0.55 -10.04 0.60
C ARG A 41 0.85 -9.20 1.84
N ALA A 42 0.62 -7.89 1.77
CA ALA A 42 0.81 -6.99 2.90
C ALA A 42 -0.09 -7.40 4.09
N LEU A 43 -1.39 -7.59 3.85
CA LEU A 43 -2.33 -7.98 4.90
C LEU A 43 -2.03 -9.39 5.47
N ALA A 44 -1.61 -10.33 4.62
CA ALA A 44 -1.30 -11.70 5.03
C ALA A 44 -0.15 -11.79 6.05
N VAL A 45 0.82 -10.86 5.99
CA VAL A 45 1.93 -10.78 6.97
C VAL A 45 1.58 -9.93 8.19
N GLY A 46 0.31 -9.53 8.35
CA GLY A 46 -0.16 -8.73 9.47
C GLY A 46 0.18 -7.24 9.38
N LEU A 47 0.59 -6.75 8.20
CA LEU A 47 0.86 -5.33 8.00
C LEU A 47 -0.45 -4.54 8.11
N ILE A 48 -0.46 -3.54 8.99
CA ILE A 48 -1.59 -2.63 9.15
C ILE A 48 -1.28 -1.31 8.44
N PRO A 49 -2.04 -0.92 7.39
CA PRO A 49 -1.83 0.35 6.72
C PRO A 49 -2.30 1.53 7.58
N HIS A 50 -1.66 2.68 7.45
CA HIS A 50 -2.15 3.92 8.07
C HIS A 50 -3.46 4.37 7.42
N THR A 51 -3.52 4.33 6.10
CA THR A 51 -4.72 4.66 5.31
C THR A 51 -4.90 3.63 4.21
N ALA A 52 -6.14 3.23 3.97
CA ALA A 52 -6.51 2.38 2.85
C ALA A 52 -7.54 3.12 1.97
N PHE A 53 -7.20 3.31 0.70
CA PHE A 53 -8.10 3.82 -0.32
C PHE A 53 -8.73 2.66 -1.08
N VAL A 54 -10.06 2.70 -1.20
CA VAL A 54 -10.85 1.68 -1.89
C VAL A 54 -11.75 2.34 -2.92
N CYS A 55 -11.76 1.81 -4.13
CA CYS A 55 -12.72 2.17 -5.16
C CYS A 55 -13.66 0.99 -5.40
N PRO A 56 -14.84 0.93 -4.74
CA PRO A 56 -15.70 -0.25 -4.74
C PRO A 56 -16.10 -0.74 -6.14
N SER A 57 -16.29 0.18 -7.09
CA SER A 57 -16.69 -0.13 -8.47
C SER A 57 -15.60 -0.80 -9.31
N LEU A 58 -14.34 -0.79 -8.85
CA LEU A 58 -13.20 -1.40 -9.55
C LEU A 58 -12.75 -2.73 -8.91
N LEU A 59 -13.42 -3.18 -7.83
CA LEU A 59 -12.99 -4.37 -7.09
C LEU A 59 -13.43 -5.66 -7.79
N SER A 60 -12.52 -6.62 -7.85
CA SER A 60 -12.87 -8.01 -8.15
C SER A 60 -13.51 -8.70 -6.92
N PRO A 61 -14.01 -9.95 -7.03
CA PRO A 61 -14.41 -10.73 -5.86
C PRO A 61 -13.30 -10.86 -4.81
N THR A 62 -12.04 -10.96 -5.23
CA THR A 62 -10.88 -10.96 -4.33
C THR A 62 -10.71 -9.60 -3.68
N GLY A 63 -10.81 -8.52 -4.46
CA GLY A 63 -10.75 -7.15 -3.97
C GLY A 63 -11.85 -6.85 -2.93
N LEU A 64 -13.06 -7.37 -3.11
CA LEU A 64 -14.16 -7.24 -2.15
C LEU A 64 -13.83 -7.90 -0.80
N ALA A 65 -13.22 -9.09 -0.81
CA ALA A 65 -12.79 -9.76 0.41
C ALA A 65 -11.70 -8.97 1.15
N LEU A 66 -10.73 -8.41 0.41
CA LEU A 66 -9.69 -7.56 0.98
C LEU A 66 -10.28 -6.26 1.56
N ALA A 67 -11.22 -5.62 0.84
CA ALA A 67 -11.93 -4.44 1.33
C ALA A 67 -12.73 -4.73 2.62
N ALA A 68 -13.30 -5.93 2.75
CA ALA A 68 -13.96 -6.36 4.00
C ALA A 68 -12.96 -6.47 5.17
N GLN A 69 -11.76 -7.01 4.94
CA GLN A 69 -10.69 -7.04 5.95
C GLN A 69 -10.27 -5.62 6.36
N LEU A 70 -10.12 -4.71 5.39
CA LEU A 70 -9.80 -3.31 5.64
C LEU A 70 -10.91 -2.59 6.43
N ARG A 71 -12.19 -2.89 6.16
CA ARG A 71 -13.31 -2.40 6.98
C ARG A 71 -13.24 -2.90 8.43
N ALA A 72 -12.89 -4.17 8.64
CA ALA A 72 -12.71 -4.69 10.00
C ALA A 72 -11.55 -3.99 10.73
N LEU A 73 -10.45 -3.69 10.03
CA LEU A 73 -9.34 -2.89 10.55
C LEU A 73 -9.78 -1.46 10.94
N ASP A 74 -10.61 -0.82 10.12
CA ASP A 74 -11.15 0.54 10.36
C ASP A 74 -12.13 0.57 11.53
N GLN A 75 -13.01 -0.43 11.64
CA GLN A 75 -13.91 -0.59 12.78
C GLN A 75 -13.13 -0.76 14.10
N ALA A 76 -12.00 -1.47 14.06
CA ALA A 76 -11.08 -1.60 15.17
C ALA A 76 -10.19 -0.35 15.39
N ARG A 77 -10.37 0.72 14.60
CA ARG A 77 -9.58 1.97 14.63
C ARG A 77 -8.08 1.75 14.43
N ARG A 78 -7.70 0.71 13.69
CA ARG A 78 -6.30 0.38 13.39
C ARG A 78 -5.83 0.96 12.06
N THR A 79 -6.76 1.29 11.17
CA THR A 79 -6.50 1.96 9.89
C THR A 79 -7.58 3.01 9.63
N LEU A 80 -7.28 3.95 8.73
CA LEU A 80 -8.28 4.84 8.16
C LEU A 80 -8.76 4.30 6.81
N LEU A 81 -10.02 3.90 6.71
CA LEU A 81 -10.61 3.50 5.44
C LEU A 81 -11.25 4.68 4.71
N VAL A 82 -10.84 4.88 3.46
CA VAL A 82 -11.34 5.91 2.56
C VAL A 82 -11.89 5.27 1.30
N GLU A 83 -13.14 5.55 0.98
CA GLU A 83 -13.74 5.18 -0.29
C GLU A 83 -13.67 6.35 -1.27
N VAL A 84 -13.28 6.06 -2.51
CA VAL A 84 -13.05 7.05 -3.56
C VAL A 84 -13.70 6.62 -4.88
N PRO A 85 -14.14 7.58 -5.71
CA PRO A 85 -14.68 7.28 -7.03
C PRO A 85 -13.55 6.93 -8.04
N PRO A 86 -13.86 6.26 -9.16
CA PRO A 86 -12.88 5.78 -10.13
C PRO A 86 -11.91 6.84 -10.63
N GLU A 87 -12.40 8.04 -10.94
CA GLU A 87 -11.61 9.15 -11.47
C GLU A 87 -10.59 9.69 -10.46
N LEU A 88 -10.88 9.58 -9.16
CA LEU A 88 -9.94 9.95 -8.11
C LEU A 88 -8.96 8.82 -7.85
N PHE A 89 -9.44 7.58 -7.86
CA PHE A 89 -8.58 6.40 -7.72
C PHE A 89 -7.52 6.35 -8.83
N ALA A 90 -7.91 6.61 -10.08
CA ALA A 90 -6.99 6.65 -11.23
C ALA A 90 -5.88 7.71 -11.09
N LYS A 91 -6.10 8.77 -10.30
CA LYS A 91 -5.07 9.76 -9.98
C LYS A 91 -4.13 9.29 -8.87
N LEU A 92 -4.68 8.58 -7.88
CA LEU A 92 -3.93 8.04 -6.74
C LEU A 92 -3.01 6.89 -7.14
N ALA A 93 -3.51 6.02 -8.02
CA ALA A 93 -2.77 4.87 -8.52
C ALA A 93 -1.65 5.31 -9.47
N TYR A 94 -0.44 4.77 -9.24
CA TYR A 94 0.68 4.97 -10.14
C TYR A 94 0.47 4.19 -11.45
N ARG A 95 -0.06 2.96 -11.34
CA ARG A 95 -0.59 2.17 -12.46
C ARG A 95 -2.10 2.32 -12.46
N GLY A 96 -2.62 3.13 -13.39
CA GLY A 96 -4.04 3.54 -13.42
C GLY A 96 -5.08 2.41 -13.37
N ASP A 97 -4.70 1.16 -13.64
CA ASP A 97 -5.53 -0.04 -13.47
C ASP A 97 -4.95 -0.99 -12.39
N SER A 98 -5.05 -0.59 -11.12
CA SER A 98 -4.54 -1.35 -9.97
C SER A 98 -5.63 -2.03 -9.14
N GLY A 99 -6.82 -2.28 -9.74
CA GLY A 99 -7.87 -3.10 -9.12
C GLY A 99 -8.54 -2.46 -7.89
N GLY A 100 -8.59 -1.13 -7.82
CA GLY A 100 -9.40 -0.39 -6.85
C GLY A 100 -8.90 -0.43 -5.39
N LEU A 101 -7.69 -0.91 -5.12
CA LEU A 101 -7.09 -0.94 -3.78
C LEU A 101 -5.72 -0.25 -3.76
N LEU A 102 -5.55 0.68 -2.82
CA LEU A 102 -4.26 1.32 -2.53
C LEU A 102 -4.09 1.52 -1.02
N LEU A 103 -2.93 1.12 -0.50
CA LEU A 103 -2.57 1.28 0.90
C LEU A 103 -1.46 2.32 1.04
N VAL A 104 -1.54 3.12 2.09
CA VAL A 104 -0.40 3.89 2.61
C VAL A 104 0.13 3.13 3.83
N ILE A 105 1.36 2.65 3.73
CA ILE A 105 1.98 1.78 4.72
C ILE A 105 3.25 2.44 5.30
N PRO A 106 3.61 2.14 6.55
CA PRO A 106 4.91 2.53 7.08
C PRO A 106 6.03 1.80 6.35
N TYR A 107 7.23 2.38 6.37
CA TYR A 107 8.44 1.67 6.01
C TYR A 107 8.66 0.50 6.94
N LEU A 108 8.92 -0.67 6.36
CA LEU A 108 9.34 -1.83 7.12
C LEU A 108 10.77 -1.58 7.63
N ALA A 109 10.93 -1.61 8.95
CA ALA A 109 12.24 -1.55 9.56
C ALA A 109 12.84 -2.96 9.54
N ALA A 110 13.72 -3.22 8.57
CA ALA A 110 14.58 -4.39 8.55
C ALA A 110 16.03 -3.91 8.55
N THR A 111 16.83 -4.42 9.48
CA THR A 111 18.27 -4.16 9.57
C THR A 111 19.01 -5.49 9.52
N LEU A 112 20.28 -5.48 9.10
CA LEU A 112 21.10 -6.69 9.13
C LEU A 112 21.26 -7.23 10.55
N ASP A 113 21.34 -6.35 11.55
CA ASP A 113 21.45 -6.71 12.97
C ASP A 113 20.21 -7.48 13.48
N SER A 114 19.06 -7.29 12.84
CA SER A 114 17.81 -8.01 13.16
C SER A 114 17.60 -9.30 12.36
N LEU A 115 18.52 -9.65 11.45
CA LEU A 115 18.38 -10.82 10.58
C LEU A 115 18.72 -12.10 11.36
N THR A 116 17.73 -12.98 11.54
CA THR A 116 17.91 -14.31 12.13
C THR A 116 17.61 -15.38 11.06
N PRO A 117 18.60 -15.83 10.28
CA PRO A 117 18.38 -16.78 9.20
C PRO A 117 18.06 -18.18 9.77
N PRO A 118 17.01 -18.87 9.31
CA PRO A 118 16.66 -20.22 9.76
C PRO A 118 17.62 -21.28 9.20
N GLU A 119 17.80 -22.42 9.85
CA GLU A 119 18.67 -23.50 9.33
C GLU A 119 17.87 -24.58 8.57
N PRO A 120 18.25 -24.94 7.32
CA PRO A 120 19.31 -24.34 6.50
C PRO A 120 18.84 -23.07 5.76
N ALA A 121 19.67 -22.01 5.80
CA ALA A 121 19.36 -20.75 5.13
C ALA A 121 19.92 -20.71 3.71
N PHE A 122 19.14 -20.15 2.79
CA PHE A 122 19.61 -19.71 1.48
C PHE A 122 19.60 -18.18 1.44
N ILE A 123 20.77 -17.56 1.23
CA ILE A 123 20.94 -16.10 1.28
C ILE A 123 21.41 -15.61 -0.09
N ALA A 124 20.72 -14.62 -0.65
CA ALA A 124 21.12 -13.91 -1.86
C ALA A 124 21.64 -12.52 -1.52
N VAL A 125 22.82 -12.16 -2.02
CA VAL A 125 23.43 -10.83 -1.88
C VAL A 125 23.48 -10.18 -3.25
N ILE A 126 22.93 -8.96 -3.35
CA ILE A 126 22.86 -8.21 -4.61
C ILE A 126 23.68 -6.93 -4.45
N GLU A 127 24.64 -6.74 -5.34
CA GLU A 127 25.52 -5.56 -5.39
C GLU A 127 25.29 -4.80 -6.71
N GLY A 128 25.26 -3.46 -6.65
CA GLY A 128 25.26 -2.63 -7.87
C GLY A 128 23.97 -2.65 -8.71
N VAL A 129 22.77 -2.68 -8.08
CA VAL A 129 21.51 -2.63 -8.84
C VAL A 129 21.29 -1.25 -9.47
N GLU A 130 21.22 -1.21 -10.80
CA GLU A 130 20.99 0.04 -11.55
C GLU A 130 19.52 0.30 -11.87
N LYS A 131 18.70 -0.73 -12.07
CA LYS A 131 17.29 -0.61 -12.49
C LYS A 131 16.34 -1.18 -11.44
N PRO A 132 15.32 -0.42 -10.96
CA PRO A 132 14.37 -0.90 -9.96
C PRO A 132 13.63 -2.18 -10.35
N GLY A 133 13.38 -2.38 -11.65
CA GLY A 133 12.72 -3.59 -12.15
C GLY A 133 13.55 -4.86 -11.96
N ASN A 134 14.88 -4.77 -12.00
CA ASN A 134 15.77 -5.93 -11.83
C ASN A 134 15.77 -6.44 -10.39
N LEU A 135 15.56 -5.57 -9.41
CA LEU A 135 15.46 -5.96 -8.00
C LEU A 135 14.14 -6.66 -7.69
N GLY A 136 13.08 -6.35 -8.44
CA GLY A 136 11.75 -6.90 -8.23
C GLY A 136 11.44 -8.20 -8.96
N ALA A 137 12.31 -8.63 -9.88
CA ALA A 137 12.19 -9.86 -10.67
C ALA A 137 12.85 -11.04 -9.94
#